data_AF-A0A1W0WNZ0-F1
#
_entry.id   AF-A0A1W0WNZ0-F1
#
_cell.length_a   1.000
_cell.length_b   1.000
_cell.length_c   1.000
_cell.angle_alpha   90.00
_cell.angle_beta   90.00
_cell.angle_gamma   90.00
#
_symmetry.space_group_name_H-M   'P 1'
#
loop_
_entity.id
_entity.type
_entity.pdbx_description
1 polymer ?
#
loop_
_entity_poly.entity_id
_entity_poly.type
_entity_poly.pdbx_seq_one_letter_code
_entity_poly.pdbx_strand_id
1 'polypeptide(L)' 'MGIYFGDVVTKSLAYCRPKTSNNEALLLLCDVAVANYTVFQSWGHVNDVTPSLTPKSSTKACGITAPDEFQVHML' A
#
# COMPACT_ATOMS: atom_id res chain seq x y z
N MET A 1 -8.13 12.56 0.93
CA MET A 1 -7.67 11.78 2.12
C MET A 1 -8.02 10.33 1.90
N GLY A 2 -7.15 9.39 2.29
CA GLY A 2 -7.35 7.95 2.11
C GLY A 2 -6.60 7.14 3.16
N ILE A 3 -6.82 5.83 3.16
CA ILE A 3 -6.12 4.87 4.04
C ILE A 3 -5.03 4.19 3.21
N TYR A 4 -3.80 4.13 3.73
CA TYR A 4 -2.64 3.59 3.04
C TYR A 4 -2.23 2.27 3.65
N PHE A 5 -1.94 1.29 2.78
CA PHE A 5 -1.47 -0.04 3.15
C PHE A 5 -0.13 -0.32 2.46
N GLY A 6 0.70 -1.14 3.10
CA GLY A 6 1.96 -1.61 2.54
C GLY A 6 1.93 -3.11 2.32
N ASP A 7 2.42 -3.56 1.17
CA ASP A 7 2.61 -4.96 0.79
C ASP A 7 3.88 -5.59 1.42
N VAL A 8 4.79 -4.75 1.93
CA VAL A 8 6.03 -5.14 2.58
C VAL A 8 6.05 -4.59 4.01
N VAL A 9 6.31 -5.47 4.98
CA VAL A 9 6.32 -5.16 6.42
C VAL A 9 7.18 -3.94 6.75
N THR A 10 8.38 -3.85 6.18
CA THR A 10 9.34 -2.77 6.49
C THR A 10 8.88 -1.40 6.02
N LYS A 11 8.09 -1.30 4.95
CA LYS A 11 7.50 -0.02 4.50
C LYS A 11 6.52 0.51 5.55
N SER A 12 5.71 -0.37 6.14
CA SER A 12 4.75 -0.01 7.18
C SER A 12 5.42 0.24 8.54
N LEU A 13 6.46 -0.54 8.89
CA LEU A 13 7.19 -0.41 10.15
C LEU A 13 7.85 0.96 10.34
N ALA A 14 8.28 1.61 9.25
CA ALA A 14 8.84 2.96 9.31
C ALA A 14 7.88 3.99 9.93
N TYR A 15 6.56 3.77 9.81
CA TYR A 15 5.54 4.63 10.41
C TYR A 15 5.40 4.44 11.93
N CYS A 16 5.88 3.32 12.48
CA CYS A 16 5.88 3.06 13.92
C CYS A 16 6.97 3.87 14.67
N ARG A 17 7.93 4.46 13.94
CA ARG A 17 9.08 5.22 14.48
C ARG A 17 9.83 4.49 15.62
N PRO A 18 10.19 3.20 15.45
CA PRO A 18 10.92 2.47 16.48
C PRO A 18 12.28 3.12 16.73
N LYS A 19 12.73 3.10 17.99
CA LYS A 19 14.05 3.60 18.40
C LYS A 19 14.82 2.48 19.09
N THR A 20 16.14 2.58 19.16
CA THR A 20 16.95 1.62 19.92
C THR A 20 16.56 1.56 21.40
N SER A 21 16.07 2.67 21.97
CA SER A 21 15.56 2.74 23.33
C SER A 21 14.10 2.28 23.50
N ASN A 22 13.35 2.13 22.41
CA ASN A 22 11.98 1.64 22.40
C ASN A 22 11.71 0.96 21.05
N ASN A 23 12.04 -0.33 20.99
CA ASN A 23 12.11 -1.14 19.78
C ASN A 23 10.87 -2.03 19.57
N GLU A 24 9.86 -1.91 20.44
CA GLU A 24 8.59 -2.59 20.26
C GLU A 24 7.68 -1.78 19.34
N ALA A 25 7.01 -2.46 18.40
CA ALA A 25 6.11 -1.84 17.44
C ALA A 25 4.92 -2.76 17.18
N LEU A 26 3.76 -2.15 16.91
CA LEU A 26 2.55 -2.84 16.51
C LEU A 26 2.28 -2.57 15.04
N LEU A 27 1.99 -3.63 14.30
CA LEU A 27 1.53 -3.59 12.92
C LEU A 27 0.18 -4.25 12.83
N LEU A 28 -0.73 -3.65 12.06
CA LEU A 28 -2.06 -4.19 11.83
C LEU A 28 -2.08 -4.88 10.47
N LEU A 29 -2.46 -6.15 10.47
CA LEU A 29 -2.79 -6.90 9.25
C LEU A 29 -4.29 -6.78 8.99
N CYS A 30 -4.66 -6.43 7.76
CA CYS A 30 -6.06 -6.24 7.36
C CYS A 30 -6.34 -6.94 6.04
N ASP A 31 -7.50 -7.58 5.95
CA ASP A 31 -8.09 -7.92 4.66
C ASP A 31 -8.67 -6.65 4.02
N VAL A 32 -8.25 -6.37 2.79
CA VAL A 32 -8.65 -5.15 2.06
C VAL A 32 -9.19 -5.55 0.71
N ALA A 33 -10.41 -5.12 0.40
CA ALA A 33 -11.00 -5.31 -0.92
C ALA A 33 -10.39 -4.32 -1.91
N VAL A 34 -9.24 -4.69 -2.51
CA VAL A 34 -8.45 -3.79 -3.37
C VAL A 34 -8.81 -3.85 -4.86
N ALA A 35 -9.81 -4.64 -5.27
CA ALA A 35 -10.15 -4.84 -6.69
C ALA A 35 -10.31 -3.52 -7.48
N ASN A 36 -10.06 -3.55 -8.80
CA ASN A 36 -10.24 -2.41 -9.71
C ASN A 36 -9.50 -1.12 -9.30
N TYR A 37 -8.21 -1.20 -8.98
CA TYR A 37 -7.38 -0.03 -8.67
C TYR A 37 -6.91 0.74 -9.90
N THR A 38 -6.61 2.03 -9.70
CA THR A 38 -5.78 2.84 -10.62
C THR A 38 -4.31 2.70 -10.26
N VAL A 39 -3.44 2.45 -11.25
CA VAL A 39 -1.99 2.34 -11.04
C VAL A 39 -1.31 3.68 -11.32
N PHE A 40 -0.40 4.09 -10.45
CA PHE A 40 0.52 5.21 -10.67
C PHE A 40 1.97 4.73 -10.66
N GLN A 41 2.75 5.15 -11.66
CA GLN A 41 4.18 4.83 -11.77
C GLN A 41 5.08 5.99 -11.32
N SER A 42 4.51 7.17 -11.10
CA SER A 42 5.23 8.37 -10.69
C SER A 42 4.46 9.08 -9.59
N TRP A 43 5.14 10.03 -8.94
CA TRP A 43 4.53 10.90 -7.95
C TRP A 43 3.44 11.74 -8.63
N GLY A 44 2.19 11.50 -8.24
CA GLY A 44 1.02 12.20 -8.77
C GLY A 44 -0.04 12.30 -7.69
N HIS A 45 -0.81 13.38 -7.70
CA HIS A 45 -1.89 13.52 -6.73
C HIS A 45 -3.05 12.64 -7.14
N VAL A 46 -3.72 11.98 -6.19
CA VAL A 46 -4.90 11.14 -6.50
C VAL A 46 -6.04 11.95 -7.14
N ASN A 47 -6.03 13.27 -6.98
CA ASN A 47 -6.99 14.18 -7.64
C ASN A 47 -6.67 14.42 -9.13
N ASP A 48 -5.48 14.04 -9.62
CA ASP A 48 -5.11 14.12 -11.05
C ASP A 48 -5.59 12.89 -11.85
N VAL A 49 -6.34 11.98 -11.22
CA VAL A 49 -6.95 10.86 -11.93
C VAL A 49 -8.06 11.41 -12.81
N THR A 50 -7.86 11.34 -14.13
CA THR A 50 -8.90 11.62 -15.10
C THR A 50 -10.13 10.73 -14.84
N PRO A 51 -11.36 11.25 -14.99
CA PRO A 51 -12.56 10.44 -14.80
C PRO A 51 -12.52 9.22 -15.72
N SER A 52 -12.35 8.04 -15.14
CA SER A 52 -12.42 6.79 -15.87
C SER A 52 -13.89 6.40 -16.05
N LEU A 53 -14.23 5.85 -17.21
CA LEU A 53 -15.57 5.34 -17.51
C LEU A 53 -16.02 4.23 -16.53
N THR A 54 -15.07 3.60 -15.83
CA THR A 54 -15.33 2.66 -14.74
C THR A 54 -14.91 3.27 -13.40
N PRO A 55 -15.78 3.30 -12.38
CA PRO A 55 -15.38 3.74 -11.04
C PRO A 55 -14.29 2.82 -10.50
N LYS A 56 -13.19 3.42 -10.04
CA LYS A 56 -12.06 2.73 -9.43
C LYS A 56 -12.21 2.83 -7.91
N SER A 57 -12.10 1.71 -7.22
CA SER A 57 -12.31 1.61 -5.75
C SER A 57 -11.06 1.95 -4.94
N SER A 58 -9.89 1.90 -5.56
CA SER A 58 -8.60 1.94 -4.87
C SER A 58 -7.50 2.46 -5.80
N THR A 59 -6.33 2.73 -5.23
CA THR A 59 -5.15 3.18 -5.96
C THR A 59 -3.93 2.34 -5.58
N LYS A 60 -3.08 2.02 -6.56
CA LYS A 60 -1.83 1.28 -6.38
C LYS A 60 -0.67 2.17 -6.85
N ALA A 61 0.20 2.56 -5.93
CA ALA A 61 1.48 3.17 -6.27
C ALA A 61 2.49 2.05 -6.55
N CYS A 62 2.92 1.91 -7.80
CA CYS A 62 3.90 0.89 -8.18
C CYS A 62 5.32 1.40 -7.92
N GLY A 63 5.97 0.81 -6.91
CA GLY A 63 7.40 0.99 -6.69
C GLY A 63 8.25 0.11 -7.62
N ILE A 64 9.58 0.23 -7.49
CA ILE A 64 10.54 -0.58 -8.25
C ILE A 64 10.51 -2.05 -7.82
N THR A 65 10.22 -2.30 -6.54
CA THR A 65 10.18 -3.64 -5.94
C THR A 65 8.82 -3.93 -5.29
N ALA A 66 8.34 -5.14 -5.54
CA ALA A 66 7.12 -5.71 -4.95
C ALA A 66 7.34 -7.22 -4.71
N PRO A 67 6.62 -7.83 -3.75
CA PRO A 67 6.56 -9.27 -3.62
C PRO A 67 6.09 -9.91 -4.94
N ASP A 68 6.60 -11.11 -5.25
CA ASP A 68 6.13 -11.87 -6.41
C ASP A 68 4.67 -12.27 -6.20
N GLU A 69 3.82 -12.00 -7.20
CA GLU A 69 2.39 -12.26 -7.16
C GLU A 69 2.06 -13.76 -7.07
N PHE A 70 3.02 -14.63 -7.39
CA PHE A 70 2.88 -16.09 -7.29
C PHE A 70 3.38 -16.67 -5.95
N GLN A 71 4.09 -15.88 -5.13
CA GLN A 71 4.43 -16.23 -3.75
C GLN A 71 3.36 -15.70 -2.79
N VAL A 72 2.10 -16.05 -3.01
CA VAL A 72 1.05 -15.78 -2.01
C VAL A 72 1.21 -16.80 -0.88
N HIS A 73 1.83 -16.39 0.22
CA HIS A 73 1.85 -17.19 1.44
C HIS A 73 0.48 -17.05 2.10
N MET A 74 -0.33 -18.12 2.05
CA MET A 74 -1.55 -18.22 2.87
C MET A 74 -1.11 -18.29 4.34
N LEU A 75 -1.43 -17.25 5.11
CA LEU A 75 -1.42 -17.30 6.57
C LEU A 75 -2.72 -17.94 7.06
#